data_AF-A0A7J8NBY3-F1
#
_entry.id   AF-A0A7J8NBY3-F1
#
_cell.length_a   1.000
_cell.length_b   1.000
_cell.length_c   1.000
_cell.angle_alpha   90.00
_cell.angle_beta   90.00
_cell.angle_gamma   90.00
#
_symmetry.space_group_name_H-M   'P 1'
#
loop_
_entity.id
_entity.type
_entity.pdbx_description
1 polymer ?
#
loop_
_entity_poly.entity_id
_entity_poly.type
_entity_poly.pdbx_seq_one_letter_code
_entity_poly.pdbx_strand_id
1 'polypeptide(L)'
;MASFGIWVLTIFLVFQSGYGFYLPGSYPHKYKVGDPLSVKVNSLTSIDTEMPFGYYSLPFCKPAEGVKDSAENLGELLMGDRIENSPYRFKMYTNETLIFLCQSGKLSADEFKLLKERIDEMYQVNLILDNLPAIRYTVKEGFVSRWTGYPIGVKFQDMYYVFNHLKFKVLVHKYEETNVARVMGTGDAVDVFPSGGKGGSDVPGYMVVGFEVIPCSVMHNGNVVKDLKMYDKYPSEIKCDTTTVTVPIKEGEPIVFTYEVAFEESDIKWPSRWDAYLKMEGSKVHWFSILNSLMVITFLAGIVLVIFLRTVRRDLTRYEELDKEAQAQMNEELSGWKLVVGDVFRAPSHPALLCI
;
A
#
# COMPACT_ATOMS: atom_id res chain seq x y z
N MET A 1 13.54 -49.40 0.64
CA MET A 1 12.71 -48.70 -0.38
C MET A 1 11.34 -48.28 0.15
N ALA A 2 10.62 -49.10 0.92
CA ALA A 2 9.28 -48.75 1.42
C ALA A 2 9.23 -47.52 2.36
N SER A 3 10.25 -47.32 3.21
CA SER A 3 10.30 -46.18 4.15
C SER A 3 10.45 -44.82 3.46
N PHE A 4 11.18 -44.75 2.34
CA PHE A 4 11.39 -43.50 1.61
C PHE A 4 10.12 -43.03 0.90
N GLY A 5 9.33 -43.96 0.36
CA GLY A 5 8.04 -43.65 -0.26
C GLY A 5 7.01 -43.11 0.74
N ILE A 6 7.05 -43.60 1.99
CA ILE A 6 6.16 -43.11 3.05
C ILE A 6 6.50 -41.66 3.41
N TRP A 7 7.79 -41.32 3.56
CA TRP A 7 8.24 -39.94 3.83
C TRP A 7 7.90 -38.96 2.71
N VAL A 8 8.00 -39.37 1.45
CA VAL A 8 7.62 -38.54 0.30
C VAL A 8 6.11 -38.30 0.29
N LEU A 9 5.30 -39.32 0.60
CA LEU A 9 3.85 -39.21 0.72
C LEU A 9 3.42 -38.31 1.89
N THR A 10 4.08 -38.38 3.05
CA THR A 10 3.79 -37.46 4.17
C THR A 10 4.18 -36.03 3.84
N ILE A 11 5.29 -35.79 3.14
CA ILE A 11 5.67 -34.44 2.70
C ILE A 11 4.63 -33.87 1.73
N PHE A 12 4.17 -34.66 0.75
CA PHE A 12 3.12 -34.20 -0.18
C PHE A 12 1.77 -33.94 0.51
N LEU A 13 1.41 -34.71 1.55
CA LEU A 13 0.21 -34.48 2.36
C LEU A 13 0.28 -33.20 3.19
N VAL A 14 1.46 -32.79 3.65
CA VAL A 14 1.67 -31.53 4.39
C VAL A 14 1.61 -30.30 3.46
N PHE A 15 1.93 -30.45 2.17
CA PHE A 15 1.82 -29.36 1.19
C PHE A 15 0.38 -29.11 0.68
N GLN A 16 -0.57 -30.02 0.90
CA GLN A 16 -1.97 -29.81 0.47
C GLN A 16 -2.79 -28.91 1.40
N SER A 17 -2.28 -28.52 2.57
CA SER A 17 -2.91 -27.54 3.45
C SER A 17 -2.36 -26.12 3.25
N GLY A 18 -1.97 -25.78 2.02
CA GLY A 18 -1.77 -24.39 1.62
C GLY A 18 -3.12 -23.72 1.37
N TYR A 19 -3.68 -23.06 2.38
CA TYR A 19 -4.69 -22.04 2.11
C TYR A 19 -4.01 -20.95 1.28
N GLY A 20 -4.43 -20.80 0.02
CA GLY A 20 -3.95 -19.73 -0.84
C GLY A 20 -4.10 -18.40 -0.12
N PHE A 21 -2.98 -17.74 0.15
CA PHE A 21 -2.96 -16.43 0.77
C PHE A 21 -3.50 -15.43 -0.24
N TYR A 22 -4.76 -15.02 -0.09
CA TYR A 22 -5.35 -13.97 -0.89
C TYR A 22 -4.70 -12.64 -0.48
N LEU A 23 -3.94 -12.05 -1.38
CA LEU A 23 -3.45 -10.68 -1.24
C LEU A 23 -4.57 -9.74 -1.67
N PRO A 24 -5.17 -8.97 -0.74
CA PRO A 24 -6.22 -8.02 -1.10
C PRO A 24 -5.75 -7.03 -2.15
N GLY A 25 -6.61 -6.77 -3.15
CA GLY A 25 -6.30 -5.90 -4.27
C GLY A 25 -5.49 -6.55 -5.41
N SER A 26 -5.04 -7.80 -5.26
CA SER A 26 -4.32 -8.54 -6.33
C SER A 26 -5.24 -9.17 -7.38
N TYR A 27 -6.51 -9.44 -7.03
CA TYR A 27 -7.49 -10.00 -7.96
C TYR A 27 -8.78 -9.17 -8.01
N PRO A 28 -9.42 -9.07 -9.18
CA PRO A 28 -10.68 -8.37 -9.34
C PRO A 28 -11.81 -9.08 -8.61
N HIS A 29 -12.55 -8.35 -7.78
CA HIS A 29 -13.77 -8.84 -7.18
C HIS A 29 -14.95 -8.60 -8.13
N LYS A 30 -15.64 -9.67 -8.55
CA LYS A 30 -16.84 -9.59 -9.40
C LYS A 30 -18.06 -9.45 -8.51
N TYR A 31 -18.71 -8.27 -8.55
CA TYR A 31 -19.95 -8.03 -7.83
C TYR A 31 -21.14 -8.14 -8.77
N LYS A 32 -22.27 -8.66 -8.28
CA LYS A 32 -23.57 -8.62 -8.94
C LYS A 32 -24.31 -7.35 -8.54
N VAL A 33 -25.29 -6.96 -9.36
CA VAL A 33 -26.20 -5.85 -9.03
C VAL A 33 -26.91 -6.16 -7.69
N GLY A 34 -26.85 -5.21 -6.76
CA GLY A 34 -27.42 -5.34 -5.42
C GLY A 34 -26.50 -5.96 -4.38
N ASP A 35 -25.31 -6.46 -4.75
CA ASP A 35 -24.34 -6.97 -3.78
C ASP A 35 -23.90 -5.85 -2.81
N PRO A 36 -23.75 -6.15 -1.51
CA PRO A 36 -23.34 -5.15 -0.53
C PRO A 36 -21.87 -4.77 -0.74
N LEU A 37 -21.61 -3.47 -0.77
CA LEU A 37 -20.28 -2.88 -0.83
C LEU A 37 -19.99 -2.17 0.49
N SER A 38 -18.96 -2.65 1.19
CA SER A 38 -18.53 -2.13 2.48
C SER A 38 -17.48 -1.04 2.29
N VAL A 39 -17.82 0.19 2.67
CA VAL A 39 -16.86 1.29 2.76
C VAL A 39 -16.13 1.20 4.09
N LYS A 40 -14.84 1.43 4.06
CA LYS A 40 -13.97 1.47 5.25
C LYS A 40 -13.44 2.87 5.47
N VAL A 41 -13.03 3.13 6.70
CA VAL A 41 -12.36 4.37 7.11
C VAL A 41 -10.94 4.02 7.54
N ASN A 42 -9.97 4.86 7.20
CA ASN A 42 -8.63 4.81 7.77
C ASN A 42 -8.43 5.99 8.73
N SER A 43 -7.30 6.00 9.43
CA SER A 43 -6.82 7.12 10.24
C SER A 43 -6.91 8.45 9.49
N LEU A 44 -7.27 9.49 10.23
CA LEU A 44 -7.24 10.88 9.80
C LEU A 44 -5.79 11.31 9.58
N THR A 45 -5.51 11.93 8.45
CA THR A 45 -4.18 12.45 8.11
C THR A 45 -4.26 13.94 7.83
N SER A 46 -3.26 14.69 8.27
CA SER A 46 -3.17 16.13 8.04
C SER A 46 -2.19 16.45 6.91
N ILE A 47 -2.41 17.56 6.21
CA ILE A 47 -1.42 18.09 5.26
C ILE A 47 -0.28 18.82 5.99
N ASP A 48 -0.59 19.42 7.15
CA ASP A 48 0.34 20.28 7.90
C ASP A 48 1.11 19.52 8.98
N THR A 49 0.50 18.48 9.55
CA THR A 49 1.06 17.72 10.68
C THR A 49 1.25 16.25 10.32
N GLU A 50 2.30 15.64 10.86
CA GLU A 50 2.69 14.25 10.56
C GLU A 50 1.96 13.21 11.43
N MET A 51 1.15 13.64 12.40
CA MET A 51 0.52 12.76 13.39
C MET A 51 -0.86 12.28 12.93
N PRO A 52 -1.07 10.97 12.71
CA PRO A 52 -2.39 10.44 12.39
C PRO A 52 -3.27 10.28 13.64
N PHE A 53 -4.57 10.50 13.49
CA PHE A 53 -5.57 10.26 14.55
C PHE A 53 -6.62 9.26 14.09
N GLY A 54 -7.20 8.49 15.02
CA GLY A 54 -8.27 7.54 14.67
C GLY A 54 -9.52 8.26 14.15
N TYR A 55 -10.23 7.68 13.19
CA TYR A 55 -11.44 8.27 12.61
C TYR A 55 -12.48 8.58 13.70
N TYR A 56 -12.79 7.61 14.56
CA TYR A 56 -13.76 7.77 15.65
C TYR A 56 -13.27 8.56 16.87
N SER A 57 -12.12 9.24 16.78
CA SER A 57 -11.71 10.24 17.79
C SER A 57 -12.55 11.51 17.73
N LEU A 58 -13.17 11.77 16.58
CA LEU A 58 -14.11 12.86 16.35
C LEU A 58 -15.56 12.36 16.47
N PRO A 59 -16.55 13.24 16.68
CA PRO A 59 -17.95 12.89 16.88
C PRO A 59 -18.66 12.47 15.57
N PHE A 60 -18.05 11.57 14.79
CA PHE A 60 -18.64 10.94 13.62
C PHE A 60 -19.59 9.81 14.01
N CYS A 61 -20.44 9.43 13.05
CA CYS A 61 -21.37 8.31 13.21
C CYS A 61 -20.65 6.98 13.34
N LYS A 62 -20.95 6.25 14.42
CA LYS A 62 -20.48 4.87 14.60
C LYS A 62 -21.47 3.89 13.96
N PRO A 63 -20.99 2.78 13.37
CA PRO A 63 -21.86 1.73 12.86
C PRO A 63 -22.63 1.05 13.99
N ALA A 64 -23.88 0.64 13.74
CA ALA A 64 -24.74 -0.02 14.72
C ALA A 64 -24.18 -1.36 15.26
N GLU A 65 -23.32 -2.02 14.47
CA GLU A 65 -22.68 -3.30 14.82
C GLU A 65 -21.41 -3.14 15.67
N GLY A 66 -21.06 -1.90 16.02
CA GLY A 66 -19.82 -1.56 16.70
C GLY A 66 -18.64 -1.38 15.74
N VAL A 67 -17.62 -0.68 16.24
CA VAL A 67 -16.37 -0.45 15.50
C VAL A 67 -15.54 -1.72 15.54
N LYS A 68 -15.14 -2.18 14.36
CA LYS A 68 -14.33 -3.39 14.15
C LYS A 68 -13.18 -3.07 13.21
N ASP A 69 -11.99 -3.49 13.60
CA ASP A 69 -10.82 -3.46 12.73
C ASP A 69 -11.06 -4.35 11.52
N SER A 70 -10.78 -3.81 10.34
CA SER A 70 -11.10 -4.38 9.02
C SER A 70 -9.88 -4.43 8.09
N ALA A 71 -8.68 -4.47 8.68
CA ALA A 71 -7.42 -4.66 7.96
C ALA A 71 -7.43 -6.01 7.22
N GLU A 72 -7.15 -6.00 5.93
CA GLU A 72 -7.23 -7.20 5.08
C GLU A 72 -5.86 -7.86 4.91
N ASN A 73 -4.77 -7.11 5.06
CA ASN A 73 -3.41 -7.60 4.86
C ASN A 73 -2.48 -7.32 6.06
N LEU A 74 -1.49 -8.20 6.26
CA LEU A 74 -0.43 -8.03 7.24
C LEU A 74 0.37 -6.75 7.00
N GLY A 75 0.53 -6.34 5.74
CA GLY A 75 1.18 -5.09 5.38
C GLY A 75 0.49 -3.86 5.97
N GLU A 76 -0.84 -3.78 5.87
CA GLU A 76 -1.64 -2.67 6.41
C GLU A 76 -1.52 -2.60 7.94
N LEU A 77 -1.54 -3.76 8.59
CA LEU A 77 -1.36 -3.85 10.03
C LEU A 77 0.04 -3.38 10.47
N LEU A 78 1.09 -3.76 9.74
CA LEU A 78 2.48 -3.39 10.03
C LEU A 78 2.79 -1.93 9.71
N MET A 79 2.10 -1.34 8.74
CA MET A 79 2.18 0.10 8.44
C MET A 79 1.54 0.97 9.54
N GLY A 80 0.84 0.35 10.50
CA GLY A 80 0.15 1.05 11.58
C GLY A 80 -1.15 1.72 11.13
N ASP A 81 -1.67 1.33 9.97
CA ASP A 81 -2.97 1.79 9.50
C ASP A 81 -4.07 1.19 10.39
N ARG A 82 -5.01 2.04 10.82
CA ARG A 82 -6.16 1.65 11.64
C ARG A 82 -7.40 1.68 10.75
N ILE A 83 -7.49 0.68 9.88
CA ILE A 83 -8.62 0.52 8.97
C ILE A 83 -9.78 -0.08 9.75
N GLU A 84 -10.87 0.68 9.87
CA GLU A 84 -12.07 0.30 10.61
C GLU A 84 -13.28 0.27 9.68
N ASN A 85 -14.32 -0.48 10.07
CA ASN A 85 -15.59 -0.47 9.35
C ASN A 85 -16.27 0.90 9.44
N SER A 86 -16.92 1.34 8.36
CA SER A 86 -17.68 2.60 8.35
C SER A 86 -19.20 2.34 8.43
N PRO A 87 -20.01 3.35 8.79
CA PRO A 87 -21.46 3.29 8.73
C PRO A 87 -22.03 3.41 7.29
N TYR A 88 -21.20 3.65 6.26
CA TYR A 88 -21.70 3.79 4.89
C TYR A 88 -21.95 2.42 4.25
N ARG A 89 -23.18 2.19 3.82
CA ARG A 89 -23.59 0.96 3.13
C ARG A 89 -23.97 1.30 1.70
N PHE A 90 -23.26 0.72 0.75
CA PHE A 90 -23.60 0.84 -0.66
C PHE A 90 -24.11 -0.50 -1.17
N LYS A 91 -24.98 -0.45 -2.17
CA LYS A 91 -25.40 -1.63 -2.94
C LYS A 91 -24.94 -1.44 -4.37
N MET A 92 -24.27 -2.45 -4.90
CA MET A 92 -23.68 -2.36 -6.23
C MET A 92 -24.73 -1.96 -7.28
N TYR A 93 -24.41 -0.94 -8.09
CA TYR A 93 -25.24 -0.41 -9.17
C TYR A 93 -26.64 0.07 -8.72
N THR A 94 -26.78 0.48 -7.46
CA THR A 94 -28.04 1.01 -6.92
C THR A 94 -27.82 2.45 -6.45
N ASN A 95 -28.35 3.41 -7.20
CA ASN A 95 -28.26 4.82 -6.83
C ASN A 95 -29.20 5.10 -5.66
N GLU A 96 -28.65 5.60 -4.56
CA GLU A 96 -29.42 5.98 -3.38
C GLU A 96 -29.08 7.42 -3.01
N THR A 97 -30.10 8.25 -2.86
CA THR A 97 -29.96 9.68 -2.60
C THR A 97 -30.45 10.03 -1.21
N LEU A 98 -29.78 10.98 -0.57
CA LEU A 98 -30.22 11.61 0.67
C LEU A 98 -30.48 10.63 1.81
N ILE A 99 -29.57 9.70 2.03
CA ILE A 99 -29.68 8.74 3.13
C ILE A 99 -29.20 9.39 4.43
N PHE A 100 -30.00 9.26 5.48
CA PHE A 100 -29.63 9.68 6.83
C PHE A 100 -28.71 8.65 7.50
N LEU A 101 -27.56 9.08 8.02
CA LEU A 101 -26.70 8.22 8.84
C LEU A 101 -27.09 8.32 10.31
N CYS A 102 -26.79 9.47 10.91
CA CYS A 102 -26.98 9.67 12.32
C CYS A 102 -26.93 11.15 12.65
N GLN A 103 -27.40 11.44 13.86
CA GLN A 103 -27.19 12.70 14.53
C GLN A 103 -26.15 12.48 15.62
N SER A 104 -25.06 13.25 15.61
CA SER A 104 -24.11 13.25 16.71
C SER A 104 -24.76 13.81 17.98
N GLY A 105 -24.19 13.47 19.14
CA GLY A 105 -24.58 14.09 20.40
C GLY A 105 -24.37 15.61 20.38
N LYS A 106 -24.91 16.31 21.38
CA LYS A 106 -24.55 17.71 21.59
C LYS A 106 -23.04 17.79 21.82
N LEU A 107 -22.34 18.58 20.99
CA LEU A 107 -20.89 18.72 21.13
C LEU A 107 -20.54 19.32 22.49
N SER A 108 -19.71 18.59 23.24
CA SER A 108 -19.07 19.11 24.44
C SER A 108 -18.09 20.25 24.09
N ALA A 109 -17.77 21.11 25.05
CA ALA A 109 -16.77 22.17 24.89
C ALA A 109 -15.42 21.61 24.40
N ASP A 110 -14.99 20.47 24.96
CA ASP A 110 -13.73 19.81 24.62
C ASP A 110 -13.77 19.22 23.21
N GLU A 111 -14.89 18.57 22.82
CA GLU A 111 -15.08 18.02 21.47
C GLU A 111 -15.13 19.13 20.42
N PHE A 112 -15.79 20.24 20.73
CA PHE A 112 -15.85 21.41 19.87
C PHE A 112 -14.46 22.05 19.70
N LYS A 113 -13.68 22.15 20.77
CA LYS A 113 -12.29 22.63 20.71
C LYS A 113 -11.42 21.71 19.87
N LEU A 114 -11.47 20.40 20.11
CA LEU A 114 -10.73 19.40 19.35
C LEU A 114 -11.09 19.46 17.86
N LEU A 115 -12.38 19.58 17.54
CA LEU A 115 -12.85 19.68 16.15
C LEU A 115 -12.31 20.94 15.46
N LYS A 116 -12.29 22.09 16.15
CA LYS A 116 -11.69 23.33 15.61
C LYS A 116 -10.20 23.18 15.35
N GLU A 117 -9.45 22.61 16.30
CA GLU A 117 -8.01 22.34 16.14
C GLU A 117 -7.75 21.45 14.92
N ARG A 118 -8.54 20.38 14.75
CA ARG A 118 -8.40 19.48 13.59
C ARG A 118 -8.76 20.14 12.25
N ILE A 119 -9.71 21.08 12.25
CA ILE A 119 -10.04 21.86 11.05
C ILE A 119 -8.90 22.84 10.73
N ASP A 120 -8.33 23.51 11.74
CA ASP A 120 -7.21 24.44 11.58
C ASP A 120 -5.94 23.71 11.10
N GLU A 121 -5.69 22.49 11.57
CA GLU A 121 -4.59 21.61 11.15
C GLU A 121 -4.87 20.87 9.82
N MET A 122 -5.93 21.24 9.09
CA MET A 122 -6.28 20.66 7.78
C MET A 122 -6.34 19.12 7.75
N TYR A 123 -6.89 18.50 8.78
CA TYR A 123 -7.09 17.05 8.79
C TYR A 123 -8.09 16.58 7.74
N GLN A 124 -7.76 15.46 7.11
CA GLN A 124 -8.52 14.79 6.07
C GLN A 124 -9.00 13.42 6.53
N VAL A 125 -10.22 13.10 6.15
CA VAL A 125 -10.83 11.80 6.31
C VAL A 125 -10.47 10.94 5.10
N ASN A 126 -9.89 9.77 5.38
CA ASN A 126 -9.54 8.78 4.37
C ASN A 126 -10.59 7.67 4.36
N LEU A 127 -11.29 7.53 3.23
CA LEU A 127 -12.24 6.45 2.99
C LEU A 127 -11.67 5.47 1.98
N ILE A 128 -12.02 4.20 2.11
CA ILE A 128 -11.53 3.13 1.25
C ILE A 128 -12.72 2.28 0.78
N LEU A 129 -12.77 1.96 -0.51
CA LEU A 129 -13.75 1.07 -1.12
C LEU A 129 -13.05 0.13 -2.10
N ASP A 130 -13.21 -1.19 -1.91
CA ASP A 130 -12.53 -2.22 -2.74
C ASP A 130 -11.01 -1.96 -2.91
N ASN A 131 -10.36 -1.61 -1.80
CA ASN A 131 -8.95 -1.23 -1.71
C ASN A 131 -8.57 0.07 -2.45
N LEU A 132 -9.53 0.83 -2.99
CA LEU A 132 -9.28 2.14 -3.58
C LEU A 132 -9.57 3.25 -2.56
N PRO A 133 -8.65 4.22 -2.37
CA PRO A 133 -8.95 5.39 -1.55
C PRO A 133 -10.00 6.27 -2.24
N ALA A 134 -10.78 7.01 -1.45
CA ALA A 134 -11.64 8.04 -2.00
C ALA A 134 -10.80 9.19 -2.54
N ILE A 135 -11.15 9.70 -3.71
CA ILE A 135 -10.55 10.92 -4.27
C ILE A 135 -11.58 12.03 -4.37
N ARG A 136 -11.13 13.27 -4.16
CA ARG A 136 -11.91 14.46 -4.47
C ARG A 136 -11.20 15.29 -5.53
N TYR A 137 -11.99 15.95 -6.36
CA TYR A 137 -11.51 16.92 -7.33
C TYR A 137 -11.83 18.32 -6.86
N THR A 138 -10.84 19.21 -6.94
CA THR A 138 -11.03 20.64 -6.71
C THR A 138 -10.62 21.40 -7.96
N VAL A 139 -11.54 22.19 -8.50
CA VAL A 139 -11.26 23.06 -9.64
C VAL A 139 -10.85 24.42 -9.13
N LYS A 140 -9.60 24.84 -9.42
CA LYS A 140 -9.11 26.19 -9.16
C LYS A 140 -8.59 26.78 -10.46
N GLU A 141 -9.19 27.87 -10.93
CA GLU A 141 -8.70 28.67 -12.07
C GLU A 141 -8.35 27.85 -13.33
N GLY A 142 -9.15 26.80 -13.64
CA GLY A 142 -8.95 25.93 -14.80
C GLY A 142 -8.04 24.72 -14.58
N PHE A 143 -7.39 24.62 -13.41
CA PHE A 143 -6.64 23.43 -13.00
C PHE A 143 -7.52 22.53 -12.12
N VAL A 144 -7.53 21.24 -12.43
CA VAL A 144 -8.24 20.21 -11.65
C VAL A 144 -7.22 19.52 -10.75
N SER A 145 -7.18 19.89 -9.47
CA SER A 145 -6.33 19.21 -8.49
C SER A 145 -7.07 18.01 -7.91
N ARG A 146 -6.38 16.87 -7.84
CA ARG A 146 -6.86 15.62 -7.22
C ARG A 146 -6.28 15.50 -5.82
N TRP A 147 -7.13 15.21 -4.84
CA TRP A 147 -6.74 14.95 -3.46
C TRP A 147 -7.28 13.59 -3.01
N THR A 148 -6.56 12.90 -2.12
CA THR A 148 -7.06 11.72 -1.41
C THR A 148 -7.89 12.17 -0.22
N GLY A 149 -9.00 11.51 0.02
CA GLY A 149 -9.90 11.84 1.11
C GLY A 149 -10.59 13.19 0.97
N TYR A 150 -11.22 13.65 2.04
CA TYR A 150 -11.85 14.96 2.13
C TYR A 150 -11.53 15.63 3.47
N PRO A 151 -11.37 16.97 3.50
CA PRO A 151 -11.13 17.69 4.75
C PRO A 151 -12.35 17.54 5.66
N ILE A 152 -12.13 17.52 6.97
CA ILE A 152 -13.23 17.47 7.95
C ILE A 152 -14.12 18.71 7.84
N GLY A 153 -13.50 19.85 7.55
CA GLY A 153 -14.15 21.15 7.52
C GLY A 153 -13.26 22.22 6.93
N VAL A 154 -13.77 23.45 6.92
CA VAL A 154 -13.03 24.64 6.49
C VAL A 154 -13.29 25.79 7.45
N LYS A 155 -12.29 26.65 7.63
CA LYS A 155 -12.43 27.93 8.30
C LYS A 155 -12.65 29.04 7.27
N PHE A 156 -13.75 29.77 7.38
CA PHE A 156 -14.08 30.89 6.49
C PHE A 156 -14.63 32.07 7.29
N GLN A 157 -14.06 33.27 7.11
CA GLN A 157 -14.44 34.48 7.85
C GLN A 157 -14.50 34.29 9.38
N ASP A 158 -13.50 33.59 9.92
CA ASP A 158 -13.37 33.23 11.35
C ASP A 158 -14.44 32.29 11.92
N MET A 159 -15.34 31.79 11.07
CA MET A 159 -16.29 30.74 11.40
C MET A 159 -15.78 29.39 10.91
N TYR A 160 -16.06 28.35 11.69
CA TYR A 160 -15.70 26.97 11.36
C TYR A 160 -16.89 26.25 10.76
N TYR A 161 -16.67 25.50 9.70
CA TYR A 161 -17.70 24.75 8.99
C TYR A 161 -17.28 23.30 8.85
N VAL A 162 -18.22 22.36 8.97
CA VAL A 162 -17.99 20.92 8.76
C VAL A 162 -18.70 20.44 7.50
N PHE A 163 -18.07 19.49 6.81
CA PHE A 163 -18.70 18.73 5.74
C PHE A 163 -19.45 17.55 6.33
N ASN A 164 -20.76 17.69 6.37
CA ASN A 164 -21.66 16.72 7.00
C ASN A 164 -22.50 15.93 5.99
N HIS A 165 -22.59 16.42 4.74
CA HIS A 165 -23.21 15.69 3.64
C HIS A 165 -22.14 15.22 2.66
N LEU A 166 -22.11 13.92 2.36
CA LEU A 166 -21.15 13.34 1.41
C LEU A 166 -21.86 12.77 0.19
N LYS A 167 -21.49 13.25 -0.99
CA LYS A 167 -21.90 12.66 -2.25
C LYS A 167 -20.79 11.75 -2.77
N PHE A 168 -21.09 10.46 -2.84
CA PHE A 168 -20.18 9.45 -3.38
C PHE A 168 -20.50 9.19 -4.84
N LYS A 169 -19.44 9.11 -5.65
CA LYS A 169 -19.52 8.65 -7.03
C LYS A 169 -18.62 7.44 -7.19
N VAL A 170 -19.23 6.28 -7.45
CA VAL A 170 -18.52 5.01 -7.61
C VAL A 170 -18.46 4.70 -9.10
N LEU A 171 -17.24 4.64 -9.63
CA LEU A 171 -17.00 4.26 -11.01
C LEU A 171 -16.95 2.74 -11.11
N VAL A 172 -17.79 2.18 -11.96
CA VAL A 172 -17.87 0.74 -12.20
C VAL A 172 -17.49 0.39 -13.63
N HIS A 173 -16.95 -0.80 -13.81
CA HIS A 173 -16.65 -1.35 -15.13
C HIS A 173 -17.29 -2.72 -15.25
N LYS A 174 -17.87 -3.01 -16.42
CA LYS A 174 -18.48 -4.30 -16.71
C LYS A 174 -17.42 -5.39 -16.72
N TYR A 175 -17.72 -6.53 -16.09
CA TYR A 175 -16.83 -7.67 -16.06
C TYR A 175 -16.90 -8.43 -17.39
N GLU A 176 -15.86 -8.32 -18.21
CA GLU A 176 -15.69 -9.10 -19.43
C GLU A 176 -14.70 -10.25 -19.20
N GLU A 177 -15.21 -11.49 -19.23
CA GLU A 177 -14.44 -12.72 -18.95
C GLU A 177 -13.20 -12.89 -19.84
N THR A 178 -13.28 -12.42 -21.09
CA THR A 178 -12.18 -12.52 -22.06
C THR A 178 -11.03 -11.53 -21.80
N ASN A 179 -11.31 -10.37 -21.18
CA ASN A 179 -10.32 -9.32 -20.97
C ASN A 179 -9.48 -9.55 -19.72
N VAL A 180 -10.07 -10.10 -18.65
CA VAL A 180 -9.36 -10.35 -17.39
C VAL A 180 -8.36 -11.49 -17.57
N ALA A 181 -8.75 -12.59 -18.22
CA ALA A 181 -7.87 -13.71 -18.50
C ALA A 181 -6.67 -13.34 -19.41
N ARG A 182 -6.86 -12.38 -20.33
CA ARG A 182 -5.81 -11.98 -21.28
C ARG A 182 -4.77 -11.03 -20.69
N VAL A 183 -5.15 -10.20 -19.70
CA VAL A 183 -4.19 -9.33 -18.98
C VAL A 183 -3.47 -10.09 -17.86
N MET A 184 -4.00 -11.23 -17.42
CA MET A 184 -3.33 -12.14 -16.47
C MET A 184 -2.18 -12.95 -17.10
N GLY A 185 -2.04 -12.95 -18.43
CA GLY A 185 -1.12 -13.84 -19.16
C GLY A 185 0.29 -13.31 -19.45
N THR A 186 0.77 -12.24 -18.80
CA THR A 186 2.12 -11.69 -19.03
C THR A 186 3.16 -12.05 -17.96
N GLY A 187 2.89 -13.07 -17.15
CA GLY A 187 3.90 -13.69 -16.27
C GLY A 187 3.66 -15.18 -16.22
N ASP A 188 4.70 -15.98 -16.45
CA ASP A 188 4.68 -17.44 -16.50
C ASP A 188 3.88 -18.09 -15.35
N ALA A 189 2.64 -18.50 -15.64
CA ALA A 189 1.92 -19.64 -15.04
C ALA A 189 0.52 -19.70 -15.66
N VAL A 190 0.30 -20.67 -16.55
CA VAL A 190 -1.04 -21.04 -17.02
C VAL A 190 -1.67 -21.91 -15.95
N ASP A 191 -2.28 -21.31 -14.94
CA ASP A 191 -3.23 -22.00 -14.06
C ASP A 191 -4.64 -21.90 -14.67
N VAL A 192 -5.04 -23.00 -15.31
CA VAL A 192 -6.40 -23.21 -15.80
C VAL A 192 -7.31 -23.42 -14.58
N PHE A 193 -8.12 -22.41 -14.24
CA PHE A 193 -9.23 -22.63 -13.31
C PHE A 193 -10.30 -23.51 -13.98
N PRO A 194 -10.91 -24.48 -13.27
CA PRO A 194 -11.94 -25.32 -13.84
C PRO A 194 -13.20 -24.48 -14.06
N SER A 195 -13.63 -24.36 -15.32
CA SER A 195 -15.01 -24.00 -15.68
C SER A 195 -15.97 -25.04 -15.12
N GLY A 196 -16.34 -24.90 -13.86
CA GLY A 196 -17.28 -25.75 -13.14
C GLY A 196 -18.45 -24.94 -12.63
N GLY A 197 -19.46 -24.71 -13.48
CA GLY A 197 -20.70 -24.06 -13.08
C GLY A 197 -21.63 -23.74 -14.25
N LYS A 198 -22.26 -24.76 -14.84
CA LYS A 198 -23.40 -24.57 -15.74
C LYS A 198 -24.60 -24.06 -14.94
N GLY A 199 -25.18 -22.94 -15.41
CA GLY A 199 -26.58 -22.58 -15.20
C GLY A 199 -26.85 -21.56 -14.09
N GLY A 200 -27.05 -20.30 -14.48
CA GLY A 200 -27.65 -19.30 -13.59
C GLY A 200 -27.47 -17.87 -14.08
N SER A 201 -28.39 -17.40 -14.94
CA SER A 201 -28.62 -16.01 -15.36
C SER A 201 -27.40 -15.19 -15.80
N ASP A 202 -27.42 -14.77 -17.06
CA ASP A 202 -26.50 -13.83 -17.71
C ASP A 202 -26.62 -12.41 -17.10
N VAL A 203 -26.37 -12.28 -15.79
CA VAL A 203 -26.33 -11.00 -15.10
C VAL A 203 -24.91 -10.49 -15.23
N PRO A 204 -24.69 -9.33 -15.88
CA PRO A 204 -23.37 -8.76 -15.98
C PRO A 204 -22.82 -8.49 -14.58
N GLY A 205 -21.65 -9.03 -14.29
CA GLY A 205 -20.90 -8.65 -13.10
C GLY A 205 -20.26 -7.28 -13.32
N TYR A 206 -20.05 -6.54 -12.23
CA TYR A 206 -19.38 -5.25 -12.23
C TYR A 206 -18.17 -5.29 -11.29
N MET A 207 -17.15 -4.51 -11.63
CA MET A 207 -15.97 -4.27 -10.81
C MET A 207 -15.91 -2.79 -10.44
N VAL A 208 -15.46 -2.49 -9.22
CA VAL A 208 -15.18 -1.11 -8.81
C VAL A 208 -13.82 -0.69 -9.37
N VAL A 209 -13.81 0.42 -10.12
CA VAL A 209 -12.61 0.95 -10.78
C VAL A 209 -12.26 2.37 -10.37
N GLY A 210 -13.14 3.03 -9.62
CA GLY A 210 -12.87 4.34 -9.05
C GLY A 210 -13.84 4.68 -7.94
N PHE A 211 -13.36 5.49 -7.00
CA PHE A 211 -14.14 5.93 -5.85
C PHE A 211 -13.90 7.41 -5.60
N GLU A 212 -14.93 8.21 -5.82
CA GLU A 212 -14.89 9.66 -5.71
C GLU A 212 -15.83 10.15 -4.60
N VAL A 213 -15.42 11.22 -3.92
CA VAL A 213 -16.18 11.87 -2.84
C VAL A 213 -16.27 13.37 -3.07
N ILE A 214 -17.49 13.90 -2.94
CA ILE A 214 -17.80 15.31 -3.04
C ILE A 214 -18.40 15.73 -1.70
N PRO A 215 -17.60 16.41 -0.85
CA PRO A 215 -18.06 16.85 0.47
C PRO A 215 -18.88 18.16 0.36
N CYS A 216 -19.97 18.25 1.09
CA CYS A 216 -20.85 19.42 1.15
C CYS A 216 -21.26 19.75 2.59
N SER A 217 -21.49 21.04 2.86
CA SER A 217 -21.92 21.52 4.17
C SER A 217 -23.37 21.98 4.07
N VAL A 218 -24.26 21.27 4.77
CA VAL A 218 -25.72 21.39 4.61
C VAL A 218 -26.38 21.54 5.96
N MET A 219 -27.22 22.58 6.09
CA MET A 219 -28.01 22.79 7.31
C MET A 219 -29.22 21.85 7.31
N HIS A 220 -29.24 20.89 8.23
CA HIS A 220 -30.37 20.01 8.43
C HIS A 220 -31.39 20.59 9.42
N ASN A 221 -32.68 20.42 9.13
CA ASN A 221 -33.72 20.83 10.05
C ASN A 221 -33.84 19.85 11.22
N GLY A 222 -33.50 20.29 12.43
CA GLY A 222 -33.46 19.45 13.63
C GLY A 222 -34.79 18.83 14.06
N ASN A 223 -35.93 19.32 13.55
CA ASN A 223 -37.24 18.73 13.84
C ASN A 223 -37.51 17.46 13.00
N VAL A 224 -36.96 17.41 11.79
CA VAL A 224 -37.13 16.28 10.86
C VAL A 224 -36.25 15.09 11.25
N VAL A 225 -35.12 15.39 11.89
CA VAL A 225 -34.07 14.40 12.19
C VAL A 225 -34.40 13.53 13.40
N LYS A 226 -35.20 14.02 14.35
CA LYS A 226 -35.52 13.29 15.59
C LYS A 226 -36.30 11.99 15.36
N ASP A 227 -37.07 11.92 14.28
CA ASP A 227 -37.93 10.78 13.97
C ASP A 227 -37.29 9.81 12.96
N LEU A 228 -36.13 10.15 12.39
CA LEU A 228 -35.45 9.34 11.38
C LEU A 228 -34.54 8.29 12.03
N LYS A 229 -34.58 7.07 11.49
CA LYS A 229 -33.65 6.00 11.83
C LYS A 229 -32.52 5.95 10.82
N MET A 230 -31.38 5.40 11.24
CA MET A 230 -30.23 5.18 10.38
C MET A 230 -30.64 4.44 9.10
N TYR A 231 -30.20 4.97 7.96
CA TYR A 231 -30.52 4.56 6.57
C TYR A 231 -31.90 4.96 6.02
N ASP A 232 -32.69 5.76 6.75
CA ASP A 232 -33.92 6.32 6.19
C ASP A 232 -33.64 7.40 5.14
N LYS A 233 -34.56 7.56 4.19
CA LYS A 233 -34.49 8.65 3.22
C LYS A 233 -34.82 9.98 3.89
N TYR A 234 -33.93 10.95 3.73
CA TYR A 234 -34.13 12.31 4.19
C TYR A 234 -35.17 13.00 3.29
N PRO A 235 -36.21 13.62 3.85
CA PRO A 235 -37.38 14.06 3.08
C PRO A 235 -37.19 15.37 2.31
N SER A 236 -36.13 16.14 2.55
CA SER A 236 -35.88 17.39 1.82
C SER A 236 -34.75 17.23 0.81
N GLU A 237 -34.96 17.74 -0.40
CA GLU A 237 -33.94 17.81 -1.44
C GLU A 237 -32.78 18.70 -0.98
N ILE A 238 -31.58 18.12 -0.92
CA ILE A 238 -30.35 18.82 -0.59
C ILE A 238 -29.64 19.16 -1.89
N LYS A 239 -29.39 20.44 -2.13
CA LYS A 239 -28.51 20.89 -3.22
C LYS A 239 -27.08 21.01 -2.71
N CYS A 240 -26.22 20.18 -3.25
CA CYS A 240 -24.81 20.09 -2.92
C CYS A 240 -24.00 21.08 -3.76
N ASP A 241 -23.95 22.33 -3.33
CA ASP A 241 -23.09 23.34 -3.94
C ASP A 241 -21.70 23.31 -3.29
N THR A 242 -20.70 22.91 -4.06
CA THR A 242 -19.30 22.76 -3.60
C THR A 242 -18.61 24.09 -3.26
N THR A 243 -19.24 25.23 -3.58
CA THR A 243 -18.68 26.57 -3.42
C THR A 243 -19.25 27.33 -2.22
N THR A 244 -20.38 26.90 -1.68
CA THR A 244 -21.06 27.60 -0.58
C THR A 244 -21.06 26.74 0.67
N VAL A 245 -20.57 27.29 1.76
CA VAL A 245 -20.55 26.63 3.05
C VAL A 245 -21.62 27.27 3.92
N THR A 246 -22.60 26.48 4.37
CA THR A 246 -23.83 27.03 4.98
C THR A 246 -23.92 26.82 6.49
N VAL A 247 -23.13 25.90 7.07
CA VAL A 247 -23.25 25.51 8.48
C VAL A 247 -22.05 25.94 9.32
N PRO A 248 -22.14 27.06 10.05
CA PRO A 248 -21.18 27.35 11.10
C PRO A 248 -21.40 26.41 12.29
N ILE A 249 -20.33 25.80 12.79
CA ILE A 249 -20.38 24.93 13.96
C ILE A 249 -20.46 25.80 15.23
N LYS A 250 -21.37 25.45 16.14
CA LYS A 250 -21.45 26.06 17.47
C LYS A 250 -21.35 25.00 18.55
N GLU A 251 -20.89 25.43 19.71
CA GLU A 251 -20.86 24.59 20.91
C GLU A 251 -22.29 24.18 21.33
N GLY A 252 -22.47 22.90 21.69
CA GLY A 252 -23.76 22.36 22.12
C GLY A 252 -24.78 22.06 21.02
N GLU A 253 -24.49 22.37 19.75
CA GLU A 253 -25.33 21.99 18.61
C GLU A 253 -24.90 20.62 18.06
N PRO A 254 -25.83 19.67 17.83
CA PRO A 254 -25.52 18.38 17.24
C PRO A 254 -25.28 18.48 15.72
N ILE A 255 -24.41 17.63 15.18
CA ILE A 255 -24.13 17.54 13.74
C ILE A 255 -24.93 16.38 13.15
N VAL A 256 -25.61 16.65 12.04
CA VAL A 256 -26.39 15.65 11.32
C VAL A 256 -25.63 15.23 10.08
N PHE A 257 -25.37 13.93 9.94
CA PHE A 257 -24.65 13.36 8.82
C PHE A 257 -25.60 12.67 7.84
N THR A 258 -25.41 12.95 6.57
CA THR A 258 -26.17 12.36 5.47
C THR A 258 -25.24 12.03 4.31
N TYR A 259 -25.67 11.12 3.43
CA TYR A 259 -24.90 10.79 2.23
C TYR A 259 -25.80 10.46 1.06
N GLU A 260 -25.19 10.45 -0.12
CA GLU A 260 -25.77 9.89 -1.32
C GLU A 260 -24.71 9.13 -2.10
N VAL A 261 -25.14 8.16 -2.90
CA VAL A 261 -24.27 7.33 -3.74
C VAL A 261 -24.83 7.27 -5.15
N ALA A 262 -23.97 7.58 -6.11
CA ALA A 262 -24.24 7.48 -7.53
C ALA A 262 -23.21 6.54 -8.17
N PHE A 263 -23.68 5.59 -8.97
CA PHE A 263 -22.85 4.69 -9.76
C PHE A 263 -22.78 5.21 -11.20
N GLU A 264 -21.59 5.24 -11.76
CA GLU A 264 -21.35 5.61 -13.15
C GLU A 264 -20.49 4.53 -13.82
N GLU A 265 -20.93 4.07 -14.99
CA GLU A 265 -20.16 3.12 -15.78
C GLU A 265 -19.01 3.86 -16.49
N SER A 266 -17.82 3.27 -16.43
CA SER A 266 -16.60 3.85 -16.98
C SER A 266 -15.83 2.82 -17.81
N ASP A 267 -15.10 3.30 -18.82
CA ASP A 267 -14.27 2.47 -19.71
C ASP A 267 -12.91 2.10 -19.10
N ILE A 268 -12.68 2.42 -17.83
CA ILE A 268 -11.42 2.13 -17.13
C ILE A 268 -11.32 0.63 -16.87
N LYS A 269 -10.29 0.00 -17.43
CA LYS A 269 -10.01 -1.41 -17.18
C LYS A 269 -9.49 -1.60 -15.75
N TRP A 270 -9.82 -2.73 -15.13
CA TRP A 270 -9.40 -3.05 -13.77
C TRP A 270 -7.87 -2.92 -13.52
N PRO A 271 -6.96 -3.38 -14.40
CA PRO A 271 -5.51 -3.24 -14.18
C PRO A 271 -5.04 -1.79 -14.14
N SER A 272 -5.73 -0.89 -14.86
CA SER A 272 -5.42 0.54 -14.90
C SER A 272 -6.14 1.35 -13.81
N ARG A 273 -6.94 0.73 -12.94
CA ARG A 273 -7.75 1.45 -11.95
C ARG A 273 -6.91 2.30 -10.98
N TRP A 274 -5.68 1.86 -10.71
CA TRP A 274 -4.73 2.57 -9.83
C TRP A 274 -4.04 3.75 -10.50
N ASP A 275 -4.07 3.86 -11.83
CA ASP A 275 -3.33 4.90 -12.58
C ASP A 275 -3.81 6.32 -12.21
N ALA A 276 -5.10 6.49 -11.91
CA ALA A 276 -5.64 7.75 -11.41
C ALA A 276 -5.10 8.12 -10.01
N TYR A 277 -4.83 7.13 -9.16
CA TYR A 277 -4.37 7.36 -7.80
C TYR A 277 -2.86 7.60 -7.71
N LEU A 278 -2.08 7.02 -8.64
CA LEU A 278 -0.63 7.19 -8.69
C LEU A 278 -0.19 8.53 -9.30
N LYS A 279 -1.03 9.13 -10.14
CA LYS A 279 -0.74 10.40 -10.85
C LYS A 279 -0.97 11.67 -10.01
N MET A 280 -0.88 11.58 -8.68
CA MET A 280 -1.10 12.75 -7.82
C MET A 280 0.11 13.67 -7.81
N GLU A 281 -0.05 14.86 -8.39
CA GLU A 281 0.91 15.96 -8.33
C GLU A 281 0.94 16.53 -6.90
N GLY A 282 1.87 16.08 -6.07
CA GLY A 282 1.95 16.62 -4.71
C GLY A 282 3.02 16.06 -3.78
N SER A 283 3.70 14.96 -4.13
CA SER A 283 4.82 14.51 -3.30
C SER A 283 6.00 15.47 -3.48
N LYS A 284 6.16 16.39 -2.51
CA LYS A 284 7.44 17.05 -2.28
C LYS A 284 8.42 15.95 -1.90
N VAL A 285 9.13 15.40 -2.88
CA VAL A 285 10.17 14.41 -2.63
C VAL A 285 11.11 15.00 -1.59
N HIS A 286 11.22 14.37 -0.43
CA HIS A 286 12.14 14.76 0.64
C HIS A 286 13.56 14.40 0.21
N TRP A 287 14.08 15.16 -0.76
CA TRP A 287 15.42 15.00 -1.34
C TRP A 287 16.51 14.93 -0.28
N PHE A 288 16.31 15.58 0.85
CA PHE A 288 17.23 15.56 1.99
C PHE A 288 17.41 14.14 2.57
N SER A 289 16.33 13.39 2.79
CA SER A 289 16.40 12.03 3.35
C SER A 289 17.01 11.04 2.36
N ILE A 290 16.67 11.16 1.07
CA ILE A 290 17.22 10.32 0.01
C ILE A 290 18.72 10.56 -0.14
N LEU A 291 19.15 11.82 -0.22
CA LEU A 291 20.57 12.17 -0.30
C LEU A 291 21.35 11.71 0.92
N ASN A 292 20.79 11.86 2.12
CA ASN A 292 21.43 11.40 3.35
C ASN A 292 21.63 9.87 3.34
N SER A 293 20.60 9.09 2.97
CA SER A 293 20.74 7.64 2.84
C SER A 293 21.76 7.21 1.79
N LEU A 294 21.81 7.91 0.66
CA LEU A 294 22.74 7.62 -0.44
C LEU A 294 24.19 7.94 -0.05
N MET A 295 24.41 9.03 0.69
CA MET A 295 25.72 9.38 1.23
C MET A 295 26.22 8.31 2.21
N VAL A 296 25.37 7.80 3.09
CA VAL A 296 25.75 6.74 4.04
C VAL A 296 26.09 5.43 3.33
N ILE A 297 25.29 5.02 2.33
CA ILE A 297 25.54 3.80 1.56
C ILE A 297 26.86 3.90 0.78
N THR A 298 27.10 5.01 0.10
CA THR A 298 28.34 5.21 -0.68
C THR A 298 29.58 5.24 0.23
N PHE A 299 29.47 5.85 1.41
CA PHE A 299 30.55 5.86 2.39
C PHE A 299 30.87 4.47 2.95
N LEU A 300 29.84 3.70 3.34
CA LEU A 300 30.01 2.31 3.80
C LEU A 300 30.60 1.42 2.70
N ALA A 301 30.12 1.53 1.46
CA ALA A 301 30.66 0.83 0.31
C ALA A 301 32.14 1.20 0.06
N GLY A 302 32.49 2.48 0.21
CA GLY A 302 33.87 2.96 0.12
C GLY A 302 34.79 2.35 1.18
N ILE A 303 34.35 2.27 2.43
CA ILE A 303 35.13 1.64 3.52
C ILE A 303 35.33 0.15 3.21
N VAL A 304 34.28 -0.56 2.82
CA VAL A 304 34.36 -1.99 2.46
C VAL A 304 35.32 -2.19 1.29
N LEU A 305 35.26 -1.34 0.27
CA LEU A 305 36.18 -1.38 -0.87
C LEU A 305 37.64 -1.14 -0.44
N VAL A 306 37.90 -0.18 0.46
CA VAL A 306 39.26 0.08 0.98
C VAL A 306 39.77 -1.09 1.80
N ILE A 307 38.93 -1.70 2.66
CA ILE A 307 39.31 -2.89 3.42
C ILE A 307 39.63 -4.03 2.45
N PHE A 308 38.78 -4.28 1.45
CA PHE A 308 38.99 -5.30 0.44
C PHE A 308 40.27 -5.08 -0.36
N LEU A 309 40.53 -3.85 -0.83
CA LEU A 309 41.76 -3.53 -1.56
C LEU A 309 43.00 -3.66 -0.67
N ARG A 310 42.92 -3.27 0.61
CA ARG A 310 44.03 -3.46 1.56
C ARG A 310 44.30 -4.94 1.82
N THR A 311 43.26 -5.75 1.99
CA THR A 311 43.42 -7.20 2.19
C THR A 311 44.01 -7.85 0.94
N VAL A 312 43.50 -7.54 -0.25
CA VAL A 312 44.00 -8.09 -1.52
C VAL A 312 45.45 -7.70 -1.76
N ARG A 313 45.82 -6.42 -1.57
CA ARG A 313 47.21 -5.97 -1.72
C ARG A 313 48.14 -6.69 -0.75
N ARG A 314 47.75 -6.81 0.52
CA ARG A 314 48.56 -7.49 1.55
C ARG A 314 48.74 -8.98 1.24
N ASP A 315 47.70 -9.61 0.71
CA ASP A 315 47.75 -11.02 0.35
C ASP A 315 48.64 -11.24 -0.88
N LEU A 316 48.52 -10.38 -1.90
CA LEU A 316 49.34 -10.45 -3.11
C LEU A 316 50.83 -10.25 -2.82
N THR A 317 51.20 -9.28 -1.97
CA THR A 317 52.60 -9.12 -1.53
C THR A 317 53.12 -10.34 -0.78
N ARG A 318 52.28 -10.98 0.04
CA ARG A 318 52.65 -12.19 0.76
C ARG A 318 52.88 -13.37 -0.19
N TYR A 319 52.07 -13.49 -1.24
CA TYR A 319 52.27 -14.52 -2.26
C TYR A 319 53.55 -14.30 -3.06
N GLU A 320 53.89 -13.04 -3.41
CA GLU A 320 55.16 -12.72 -4.07
C GLU A 320 56.39 -13.04 -3.21
N GLU A 321 56.31 -12.81 -1.88
CA GLU A 321 57.38 -13.18 -0.95
C GLU A 321 57.56 -14.71 -0.87
N LEU A 322 56.47 -15.45 -0.73
CA LEU A 322 56.50 -16.92 -0.70
C LEU A 322 57.04 -17.52 -2.02
N ASP A 323 56.69 -16.94 -3.17
CA ASP A 323 57.19 -17.37 -4.47
C ASP A 323 58.71 -17.14 -4.61
N LYS A 324 59.21 -15.99 -4.13
CA LYS A 324 60.65 -15.70 -4.07
C LYS A 324 61.41 -16.64 -3.15
N GLU A 325 60.86 -16.95 -1.98
CA GLU A 325 61.45 -17.92 -1.05
C GLU A 325 61.50 -19.33 -1.65
N ALA A 326 60.41 -19.79 -2.28
CA ALA A 326 60.36 -21.08 -2.97
C ALA A 326 61.39 -21.15 -4.12
N GLN A 327 61.52 -20.08 -4.91
CA GLN A 327 62.50 -19.99 -5.99
C GLN A 327 63.94 -19.95 -5.46
N ALA A 328 64.19 -19.26 -4.34
CA ALA A 328 65.50 -19.23 -3.70
C ALA A 328 65.91 -20.61 -3.17
N GLN A 329 64.99 -21.33 -2.52
CA GLN A 329 65.22 -22.70 -2.06
C GLN A 329 65.49 -23.65 -3.24
N MET A 330 64.74 -23.53 -4.34
CA MET A 330 64.98 -24.32 -5.55
C MET A 330 66.38 -24.04 -6.16
N ASN A 331 66.81 -22.79 -6.20
CA ASN A 331 68.13 -22.41 -6.70
C ASN A 331 69.26 -22.96 -5.80
N GLU A 332 69.09 -22.91 -4.48
CA GLU A 332 70.06 -23.46 -3.52
C GLU A 332 70.19 -24.98 -3.65
N GLU A 333 69.08 -25.69 -3.85
CA GLU A 333 69.09 -27.13 -4.13
C GLU A 333 69.80 -27.47 -5.45
N LEU A 334 69.74 -26.57 -6.45
CA LEU A 334 70.43 -26.75 -7.73
C LEU A 334 71.93 -26.46 -7.67
N SER A 335 72.44 -25.65 -6.74
CA SER A 335 73.84 -25.16 -6.72
C SER A 335 74.77 -25.84 -5.70
N GLY A 336 74.35 -26.95 -5.07
CA GLY A 336 75.09 -27.57 -3.95
C GLY A 336 76.00 -28.76 -4.29
N TRP A 337 76.53 -29.40 -3.23
CA TRP A 337 77.33 -30.65 -3.25
C TRP A 337 76.72 -31.78 -4.08
N LYS A 338 75.41 -31.71 -4.36
CA LYS A 338 74.67 -32.65 -5.21
C LYS A 338 75.11 -32.63 -6.68
N LEU A 339 75.65 -31.52 -7.19
CA LEU A 339 76.33 -31.45 -8.50
C LEU A 339 77.72 -32.10 -8.47
N VAL A 340 78.42 -32.03 -7.33
CA VAL A 340 79.80 -32.54 -7.17
C VAL A 340 79.86 -34.06 -7.05
N VAL A 341 78.75 -34.71 -6.61
CA VAL A 341 78.63 -36.17 -6.54
C VAL A 341 78.86 -36.85 -7.89
N GLY A 342 78.52 -36.19 -9.01
CA GLY A 342 78.74 -36.73 -10.36
C GLY A 342 80.21 -36.75 -10.79
N ASP A 343 81.05 -35.89 -10.21
CA ASP A 343 82.46 -35.76 -10.57
C ASP A 343 83.37 -36.75 -9.84
N VAL A 344 82.94 -37.33 -8.71
CA VAL A 344 83.71 -38.35 -7.95
C VAL A 344 83.94 -39.63 -8.76
N PHE A 345 83.05 -39.94 -9.71
CA PHE A 345 83.13 -41.13 -10.55
C PHE A 345 83.75 -40.89 -11.93
N ARG A 346 84.26 -39.69 -12.21
CA ARG A 346 84.98 -39.43 -13.46
C ARG A 346 86.31 -40.17 -13.45
N ALA A 347 86.46 -41.13 -14.36
CA ALA A 347 87.73 -41.80 -14.58
C ALA A 347 88.82 -40.78 -14.96
N PRO A 348 90.00 -40.80 -14.30
CA PRO A 348 91.08 -39.87 -14.60
C PRO A 348 91.67 -40.15 -15.99
N SER A 349 92.15 -39.11 -16.67
CA SER A 349 92.58 -39.15 -18.08
C SER A 349 93.70 -40.15 -18.38
N HIS A 350 94.52 -40.51 -17.38
CA HIS A 350 95.67 -41.41 -17.53
C HIS A 350 95.78 -42.40 -16.35
N PRO A 351 94.97 -43.47 -16.32
CA PRO A 351 94.98 -44.44 -15.23
C PRO A 351 96.28 -45.27 -15.17
N ALA A 352 97.02 -45.37 -16.29
CA ALA A 352 98.20 -46.22 -16.43
C ALA A 352 99.42 -45.77 -15.60
N LEU A 353 99.49 -44.52 -15.14
CA LEU A 353 100.57 -44.04 -14.25
C LEU A 353 100.42 -44.51 -12.80
N LEU A 354 99.25 -45.02 -12.43
CA LEU A 354 98.93 -45.44 -11.08
C LEU A 354 99.10 -46.96 -10.86
N CYS A 355 99.67 -47.67 -11.84
CA CYS A 355 100.08 -49.06 -11.69
C CYS A 355 101.60 -49.11 -11.47
N ILE A 356 102.01 -49.31 -10.21
CA ILE A 356 103.38 -49.69 -9.81
C ILE A 356 103.46 -51.20 -9.69
#